data_AF-A0A7K3RYL4-F1
#
_entry.id   AF-A0A7K3RYL4-F1
#
_cell.length_a   1.000
_cell.length_b   1.000
_cell.length_c   1.000
_cell.angle_alpha   90.00
_cell.angle_beta   90.00
_cell.angle_gamma   90.00
#
_symmetry.space_group_name_H-M   'P 1'
#
loop_
_entity.id
_entity.type
_entity.pdbx_description
1 polymer ?
#
loop_
_entity_poly.entity_id
_entity_poly.type
_entity_poly.pdbx_seq_one_letter_code
_entity_poly.pdbx_strand_id
1 'polypeptide(L)'
;GLRVADAVFGAMVGAGWPPAQATRIGALMRYFITGSALGSFAGGFVDDETAYDPADYPHLGQAHLLADHRRQVDEGAFETGLRALLDGLAIQYEQYARPVGGDGDDTATVRPAPNRP
;
A
#
# COMPACT_ATOMS: atom_id res chain seq x y z
N GLY A 1 20.50 -3.11 -2.91
CA GLY A 1 19.74 -1.85 -2.93
C GLY A 1 19.32 -1.49 -4.34
N LEU A 2 20.19 -0.82 -5.10
CA LEU A 2 19.83 -0.20 -6.38
C LEU A 2 19.38 -1.18 -7.47
N ARG A 3 20.00 -2.36 -7.61
CA ARG A 3 19.56 -3.38 -8.58
C ARG A 3 18.14 -3.89 -8.34
N VAL A 4 17.73 -4.01 -7.08
CA VAL A 4 16.38 -4.46 -6.71
C VAL A 4 15.38 -3.34 -6.96
N ALA A 5 15.74 -2.10 -6.60
CA ALA A 5 14.92 -0.92 -6.90
C ALA A 5 14.70 -0.74 -8.41
N ASP A 6 15.75 -0.92 -9.21
CA ASP A 6 15.70 -0.86 -10.68
C ASP A 6 14.78 -1.95 -11.26
N ALA A 7 14.91 -3.20 -10.80
CA ALA A 7 14.05 -4.30 -11.24
C ALA A 7 12.57 -4.07 -10.89
N VAL A 8 12.28 -3.64 -9.66
CA VAL A 8 10.91 -3.38 -9.20
C VAL A 8 10.30 -2.19 -9.93
N PHE A 9 11.07 -1.11 -10.10
CA PHE A 9 10.62 0.06 -10.85
C PHE A 9 10.38 -0.27 -12.32
N GLY A 10 11.33 -0.96 -12.95
CA GLY A 10 11.21 -1.42 -14.34
C GLY A 10 10.01 -2.34 -14.55
N ALA A 11 9.72 -3.23 -13.61
CA ALA A 11 8.53 -4.09 -13.67
C ALA A 11 7.22 -3.28 -13.59
N MET A 12 7.13 -2.30 -12.69
CA MET A 12 5.94 -1.43 -12.59
C MET A 12 5.71 -0.60 -13.86
N VAL A 13 6.77 0.00 -14.40
CA VAL A 13 6.69 0.78 -15.64
C VAL A 13 6.38 -0.13 -16.83
N GLY A 14 7.01 -1.31 -16.91
CA GLY A 14 6.72 -2.32 -17.92
C GLY A 14 5.27 -2.84 -17.86
N ALA A 15 4.66 -2.83 -16.67
CA ALA A 15 3.25 -3.14 -16.48
C ALA A 15 2.32 -1.96 -16.81
N GLY A 16 2.82 -0.77 -17.17
CA GLY A 16 1.98 0.37 -17.60
C GLY A 16 1.74 1.45 -16.54
N TRP A 17 2.36 1.36 -15.36
CA TRP A 17 2.31 2.46 -14.41
C TRP A 17 3.12 3.67 -14.88
N PRO A 18 2.61 4.90 -14.73
CA PRO A 18 3.40 6.10 -14.94
C PRO A 18 4.63 6.12 -14.02
N PRO A 19 5.83 6.52 -14.49
CA PRO A 19 7.06 6.55 -13.69
C PRO A 19 6.93 7.30 -12.36
N ALA A 20 6.22 8.43 -12.36
CA ALA A 20 5.97 9.20 -11.14
C ALA A 20 5.14 8.42 -10.11
N GLN A 21 4.17 7.61 -10.57
CA GLN A 21 3.33 6.80 -9.70
C GLN A 21 4.08 5.55 -9.20
N ALA A 22 4.88 4.91 -10.05
CA ALA A 22 5.78 3.82 -9.68
C ALA A 22 6.72 4.21 -8.51
N THR A 23 7.29 5.43 -8.55
CA THR A 23 8.10 5.96 -7.43
C THR A 23 7.29 6.11 -6.14
N ARG A 24 6.07 6.66 -6.21
CA ARG A 24 5.20 6.82 -5.04
C ARG A 24 4.80 5.48 -4.44
N ILE A 25 4.49 4.48 -5.27
CA ILE A 25 4.19 3.11 -4.83
C ILE A 25 5.38 2.50 -4.10
N GLY A 26 6.60 2.65 -4.65
CA GLY A 26 7.81 2.17 -3.98
C GLY A 26 8.05 2.82 -2.61
N ALA A 27 7.86 4.14 -2.52
CA ALA A 27 7.97 4.87 -1.25
C ALA A 27 6.88 4.43 -0.25
N LEU A 28 5.63 4.30 -0.72
CA LEU A 28 4.49 3.84 0.07
C LEU A 28 4.75 2.46 0.68
N MET A 29 5.21 1.49 -0.11
CA MET A 29 5.52 0.15 0.39
C MET A 29 6.58 0.17 1.48
N ARG A 30 7.64 0.97 1.31
CA ARG A 30 8.68 1.14 2.33
C ARG A 30 8.09 1.72 3.62
N TYR A 31 7.27 2.77 3.52
CA TYR A 31 6.69 3.42 4.68
C TYR A 31 5.73 2.50 5.42
N PHE A 32 4.91 1.74 4.70
CA PHE A 32 4.02 0.74 5.30
C PHE A 32 4.81 -0.34 6.04
N ILE A 33 5.77 -0.99 5.37
CA ILE A 33 6.56 -2.09 5.97
C ILE A 33 7.37 -1.61 7.18
N THR A 34 8.07 -0.48 7.04
CA THR A 34 8.84 0.09 8.16
C THR A 34 7.92 0.52 9.30
N GLY A 35 6.75 1.12 8.99
CA GLY A 35 5.76 1.51 9.98
C GLY A 35 5.24 0.32 10.78
N SER A 36 4.87 -0.77 10.11
CA SER A 36 4.40 -2.00 10.75
C SER A 36 5.46 -2.70 11.60
N ALA A 37 6.75 -2.41 11.38
CA ALA A 37 7.85 -2.98 12.16
C ALA A 37 8.23 -2.16 13.40
N LEU A 38 7.71 -0.94 13.58
CA LEU A 38 8.10 -0.05 14.69
C LEU A 38 7.65 -0.55 16.07
N GLY A 39 6.54 -1.29 16.14
CA GLY A 39 6.02 -1.79 17.40
C GLY A 39 4.75 -2.61 17.22
N SER A 40 4.48 -3.45 18.21
CA SER A 40 3.25 -4.21 18.31
C SER A 40 2.09 -3.30 18.68
N PHE A 41 0.96 -3.42 18.00
CA PHE A 41 -0.27 -2.74 18.40
C PHE A 41 -0.82 -3.37 19.68
N ALA A 42 -0.92 -4.71 19.70
CA ALA A 42 -1.43 -5.45 20.85
C ALA A 42 -0.55 -5.29 22.10
N GLY A 43 0.75 -5.01 21.94
CA GLY A 43 1.65 -4.67 23.04
C GLY A 43 1.34 -3.35 23.76
N GLY A 44 0.43 -2.52 23.24
CA GLY A 44 -0.06 -1.31 23.91
C GLY A 44 -1.14 -1.57 24.96
N PHE A 45 -1.63 -2.80 25.08
CA PHE A 45 -2.69 -3.18 26.00
C PHE A 45 -2.14 -3.96 27.19
N VAL A 46 -2.63 -3.65 28.39
CA VAL A 46 -2.22 -4.30 29.63
C VAL A 46 -3.07 -5.56 29.81
N ASP A 47 -2.42 -6.66 30.19
CA ASP A 47 -3.08 -7.92 30.52
C ASP A 47 -3.70 -7.87 31.94
N ASP A 48 -4.61 -6.93 32.14
CA ASP A 48 -5.37 -6.76 33.38
C ASP A 48 -6.77 -6.26 33.04
N GLU A 49 -7.78 -7.12 33.22
CA GLU A 49 -9.18 -6.78 32.98
C GLU A 49 -9.63 -5.56 33.81
N THR A 50 -9.09 -5.40 35.02
CA THR A 50 -9.48 -4.31 35.93
C THR A 50 -8.93 -2.95 35.49
N ALA A 51 -7.98 -2.91 34.56
CA ALA A 51 -7.48 -1.68 33.96
C ALA A 51 -8.50 -1.02 32.99
N TYR A 52 -9.59 -1.71 32.66
CA TYR A 52 -10.57 -1.28 31.67
C TYR A 52 -11.97 -1.08 32.27
N ASP A 53 -12.15 -0.02 33.08
CA ASP A 53 -13.47 0.37 33.61
C ASP A 53 -14.46 0.65 32.46
N PRO A 54 -15.61 -0.04 32.37
CA PRO A 54 -16.61 0.19 31.32
C PRO A 54 -17.20 1.61 31.29
N ALA A 55 -17.19 2.34 32.42
CA ALA A 55 -17.63 3.73 32.46
C ALA A 55 -16.69 4.66 31.69
N ASP A 56 -15.39 4.40 31.75
CA ASP A 56 -14.35 5.18 31.08
C ASP A 56 -14.02 4.63 29.67
N TYR A 57 -14.11 3.31 29.50
CA TYR A 57 -13.70 2.59 28.30
C TYR A 57 -14.79 1.61 27.80
N PRO A 58 -15.92 2.12 27.26
CA PRO A 58 -17.08 1.29 26.89
C PRO A 58 -16.82 0.28 25.76
N HIS A 59 -15.70 0.41 25.04
CA HIS A 59 -15.34 -0.44 23.91
C HIS A 59 -14.08 -1.28 24.15
N LEU A 60 -13.44 -1.18 25.33
CA LEU A 60 -12.18 -1.86 25.63
C LEU A 60 -12.30 -2.93 26.73
N GLY A 61 -13.52 -3.34 27.13
CA GLY A 61 -13.69 -4.34 28.19
C GLY A 61 -12.97 -5.68 27.92
N GLN A 62 -12.69 -6.01 26.65
CA GLN A 62 -11.94 -7.21 26.24
C GLN A 62 -10.51 -6.92 25.80
N ALA A 63 -10.03 -5.69 25.94
CA ALA A 63 -8.74 -5.29 25.38
C ALA A 63 -7.55 -5.96 26.10
N HIS A 64 -7.73 -6.39 27.36
CA HIS A 64 -6.75 -7.20 28.08
C HIS A 64 -6.38 -8.49 27.33
N LEU A 65 -7.34 -9.12 26.63
CA LEU A 65 -7.13 -10.34 25.85
C LEU A 65 -6.19 -10.14 24.65
N LEU A 66 -5.97 -8.89 24.19
CA LEU A 66 -5.10 -8.62 23.05
C LEU A 66 -3.64 -8.93 23.36
N ALA A 67 -3.22 -8.81 24.62
CA ALA A 67 -1.87 -9.12 25.06
C ALA A 67 -1.52 -10.61 24.81
N ASP A 68 -2.46 -11.51 25.10
CA ASP A 68 -2.33 -12.96 24.88
C ASP A 68 -2.26 -13.33 23.40
N HIS A 69 -2.98 -12.58 22.56
CA HIS A 69 -3.07 -12.82 21.12
C HIS A 69 -2.15 -11.92 20.28
N ARG A 70 -1.13 -11.32 20.89
CA ARG A 70 -0.29 -10.27 20.28
C ARG A 70 0.19 -10.59 18.87
N ARG A 71 0.78 -11.78 18.69
CA ARG A 71 1.31 -12.22 17.38
C ARG A 71 0.19 -12.26 16.32
N GLN A 72 -0.93 -12.87 16.66
CA GLN A 72 -2.05 -13.05 15.74
C GLN A 72 -2.68 -11.70 15.36
N VAL A 73 -2.78 -10.77 16.32
CA VAL A 73 -3.28 -9.42 16.08
C VAL A 73 -2.33 -8.64 15.16
N ASP A 74 -1.04 -8.63 15.44
CA ASP A 74 -0.07 -7.85 14.66
C ASP A 74 0.11 -8.41 13.24
N GLU A 75 0.24 -9.75 13.10
CA GLU A 75 0.34 -10.41 11.79
C GLU A 75 -0.95 -10.19 10.99
N GLY A 76 -2.12 -10.37 11.62
CA GLY A 76 -3.42 -10.13 10.99
C GLY A 76 -3.64 -8.68 10.57
N ALA A 77 -3.19 -7.72 11.39
CA ALA A 77 -3.24 -6.29 11.06
C ALA A 77 -2.36 -5.96 9.85
N PHE A 78 -1.13 -6.50 9.80
CA PHE A 78 -0.24 -6.32 8.66
C PHE A 78 -0.85 -6.88 7.37
N GLU A 79 -1.34 -8.13 7.39
CA GLU A 79 -1.95 -8.76 6.23
C GLU A 79 -3.20 -8.02 5.74
N THR A 80 -4.05 -7.60 6.67
CA THR A 80 -5.25 -6.81 6.36
C THR A 80 -4.88 -5.48 5.70
N GLY A 81 -3.90 -4.76 6.26
CA GLY A 81 -3.42 -3.50 5.68
C GLY A 81 -2.78 -3.68 4.31
N LEU A 82 -1.97 -4.73 4.13
CA LEU A 82 -1.34 -5.04 2.85
C LEU A 82 -2.38 -5.36 1.78
N ARG A 83 -3.40 -6.15 2.12
CA ARG A 83 -4.50 -6.47 1.20
C ARG A 83 -5.26 -5.22 0.78
N ALA A 84 -5.68 -4.40 1.74
CA ALA A 84 -6.38 -3.15 1.46
C ALA A 84 -5.56 -2.20 0.56
N LEU A 85 -4.24 -2.13 0.80
CA LEU A 85 -3.32 -1.33 0.00
C LEU A 85 -3.22 -1.86 -1.44
N LEU A 86 -3.05 -3.17 -1.62
CA LEU A 86 -2.96 -3.80 -2.95
C LEU A 86 -4.28 -3.67 -3.73
N ASP A 87 -5.42 -3.89 -3.06
CA ASP A 87 -6.75 -3.71 -3.66
C ASP A 87 -6.94 -2.26 -4.12
N GLY A 88 -6.53 -1.29 -3.30
CA GLY A 88 -6.56 0.13 -3.66
C GLY A 88 -5.64 0.50 -4.83
N LEU A 89 -4.46 -0.14 -4.93
CA LEU A 89 -3.56 0.04 -6.07
C LEU A 89 -4.11 -0.60 -7.34
N ALA A 90 -4.81 -1.74 -7.24
CA ALA A 90 -5.46 -2.38 -8.39
C ALA A 90 -6.54 -1.46 -8.99
N ILE A 91 -7.36 -0.84 -8.15
CA ILE A 91 -8.37 0.15 -8.59
C ILE A 91 -7.72 1.34 -9.29
N GLN A 92 -6.62 1.87 -8.73
CA GLN A 92 -5.88 2.97 -9.36
C GLN A 92 -5.24 2.54 -10.69
N TYR A 93 -4.72 1.32 -10.77
CA TYR A 93 -4.13 0.79 -11.98
C TYR A 93 -5.14 0.76 -13.12
N GLU A 94 -6.38 0.33 -12.87
CA GLU A 94 -7.44 0.32 -13.87
C GLU A 94 -7.73 1.72 -14.44
N GLN A 95 -7.56 2.78 -13.64
CA GLN A 95 -7.73 4.16 -14.11
C GLN A 95 -6.64 4.59 -15.09
N TYR A 96 -5.42 4.06 -14.95
CA TYR A 96 -4.31 4.30 -15.89
C TYR A 96 -4.32 3.33 -17.08
N ALA A 97 -4.81 2.10 -16.88
CA ALA A 97 -4.85 1.06 -17.89
C ALA A 97 -6.02 1.21 -18.87
N ARG A 98 -7.10 1.94 -18.49
CA ARG A 98 -8.08 2.39 -19.48
C ARG A 98 -7.36 3.31 -20.47
N PRO A 99 -7.34 2.96 -21.77
CA PRO A 99 -7.01 3.96 -22.78
C PRO A 99 -7.93 5.15 -22.52
N VAL A 100 -7.38 6.36 -22.56
CA VAL A 100 -8.20 7.55 -22.76
C VAL A 100 -8.98 7.25 -24.05
N GLY A 101 -10.25 6.86 -23.91
CA GLY A 101 -11.09 6.46 -25.02
C GLY A 101 -11.16 7.65 -25.95
N GLY A 102 -10.77 7.42 -27.21
CA GLY A 102 -10.86 8.41 -28.25
C GLY A 102 -12.30 8.81 -28.44
N ASP A 103 -12.62 10.04 -28.07
CA ASP A 103 -13.57 10.80 -28.85
C ASP A 103 -12.86 11.10 -30.17
N GLY A 104 -13.42 10.53 -31.25
CA GLY A 104 -12.92 10.74 -32.59
C GLY A 104 -12.92 12.22 -32.93
N ASP A 105 -11.73 12.77 -33.11
CA ASP A 105 -11.53 13.72 -34.19
C ASP A 105 -10.23 13.37 -34.92
N ASP A 106 -10.40 13.21 -36.22
CA ASP A 106 -9.42 12.90 -37.21
C ASP A 106 -8.43 14.07 -37.30
N THR A 107 -7.15 13.87 -37.01
CA THR A 107 -6.05 14.50 -37.76
C THR A 107 -4.65 14.13 -37.25
N ALA A 108 -3.84 13.72 -38.23
CA ALA A 108 -2.39 13.86 -38.29
C ALA A 108 -1.53 12.96 -37.37
N THR A 109 -1.30 11.76 -37.90
CA THR A 109 0.01 11.09 -37.96
C THR A 109 1.19 12.07 -37.86
N VAL A 110 1.87 12.12 -36.71
CA VAL A 110 3.23 12.68 -36.61
C VAL A 110 4.21 11.51 -36.55
N ARG A 111 4.78 11.22 -37.72
CA ARG A 111 5.89 10.30 -37.92
C ARG A 111 7.17 10.98 -37.38
N PRO A 112 8.01 10.34 -36.55
CA PRO A 112 9.25 10.97 -36.08
C PRO A 112 10.28 11.06 -37.22
N ALA A 113 10.98 12.20 -37.28
CA ALA A 113 12.04 12.45 -38.26
C ALA A 113 13.29 11.59 -37.95
N PRO A 114 14.03 11.11 -38.97
CA PRO A 114 15.28 10.40 -38.75
C PRO A 114 16.40 11.37 -38.35
N ASN A 115 17.14 11.03 -37.29
CA ASN A 115 18.39 11.72 -36.96
C ASN A 115 19.40 11.54 -38.11
N ARG A 116 20.05 12.64 -38.51
CA ARG A 116 21.20 12.66 -39.42
C ARG A 116 22.51 12.66 -38.63
N PRO A 117 23.61 12.18 -39.25
CA PRO A 117 24.77 11.58 -38.56
C PRO A 117 25.62 12.57 -37.77
#